data_AF-A0A3C1PI70-F1
#
_entry.id   AF-A0A3C1PI70-F1
#
_cell.length_a   1.000
_cell.length_b   1.000
_cell.length_c   1.000
_cell.angle_alpha   90.00
_cell.angle_beta   90.00
_cell.angle_gamma   90.00
#
_symmetry.space_group_name_H-M   'P 1'
#
loop_
_entity.id
_entity.type
_entity.pdbx_description
1 polymer ?
#
loop_
_entity_poly.entity_id
_entity_poly.type
_entity_poly.pdbx_seq_one_letter_code
_entity_poly.pdbx_strand_id
1 'polypeptide(L)'
;AWIFQNAILVISVGLRNFHYITAYGLAYKRVGLIAFLLAVLIGLFTIWFKIRNKKTGFYLINANAWSVYAILIMLSLFNWDVTIAKYNLSGKVQQPVDLGFLLEMNPQVLPIIAQSNLNLNVEIKAPYSYKIIHANAEFERQKIKFLKEESEKTWLSFNWYSRRAYRYFTKP
;
A
#
# COMPACT_ATOMS: atom_id res chain seq x y z
N ALA A 1 -22.42 18.51 19.26
CA ALA A 1 -23.22 17.99 18.14
C ALA A 1 -22.40 17.89 16.84
N TRP A 2 -21.90 19.00 16.28
CA TRP A 2 -21.26 18.98 14.94
C TRP A 2 -19.98 18.13 14.82
N ILE A 3 -19.12 18.09 15.84
CA ILE A 3 -17.90 17.25 15.85
C ILE A 3 -18.26 15.77 15.74
N PHE A 4 -19.32 15.36 16.44
CA PHE A 4 -19.79 13.98 16.41
C PHE A 4 -20.36 13.61 15.04
N GLN A 5 -21.11 14.52 14.39
CA GLN A 5 -21.58 14.31 13.02
C GLN A 5 -20.41 14.13 12.03
N ASN A 6 -19.36 14.92 12.17
CA ASN A 6 -18.15 14.77 11.35
C ASN A 6 -17.44 13.44 11.62
N ALA A 7 -17.40 12.98 12.87
CA ALA A 7 -16.85 11.66 13.18
C ALA A 7 -17.66 10.53 12.53
N ILE A 8 -19.00 10.62 12.51
CA ILE A 8 -19.86 9.66 11.80
C ILE A 8 -19.57 9.67 10.30
N LEU A 9 -19.42 10.84 9.68
CA LEU A 9 -19.06 10.95 8.27
C LEU A 9 -17.74 10.27 7.95
N VAL A 10 -16.71 10.47 8.79
CA VAL A 10 -15.41 9.82 8.65
C VAL A 10 -15.54 8.29 8.73
N ILE A 11 -16.33 7.77 9.68
CA ILE A 11 -16.59 6.34 9.82
C ILE A 11 -17.32 5.80 8.58
N SER A 12 -18.32 6.52 8.06
CA SER A 12 -19.05 6.13 6.85
C SER A 12 -18.14 6.00 5.62
N VAL A 13 -17.25 6.98 5.41
CA VAL A 13 -16.25 6.92 4.33
C VAL A 13 -15.27 5.78 4.56
N GLY A 14 -14.85 5.55 5.81
CA GLY A 14 -13.99 4.43 6.19
C GLY A 14 -14.60 3.07 5.88
N LEU A 15 -15.87 2.86 6.20
CA LEU A 15 -16.61 1.64 5.89
C LEU A 15 -16.74 1.41 4.38
N ARG A 16 -17.04 2.46 3.62
CA ARG A 16 -17.08 2.38 2.15
C ARG A 16 -15.72 2.01 1.58
N ASN A 17 -14.64 2.61 2.09
CA ASN A 17 -13.28 2.26 1.68
C ASN A 17 -12.95 0.81 2.03
N PHE A 18 -13.35 0.33 3.21
CA PHE A 18 -13.17 -1.06 3.61
C PHE A 18 -13.88 -2.02 2.64
N HIS A 19 -15.13 -1.73 2.26
CA HIS A 19 -15.84 -2.49 1.23
C HIS A 19 -15.06 -2.53 -0.09
N TYR A 20 -14.54 -1.39 -0.56
CA TYR A 20 -13.70 -1.36 -1.78
C TYR A 20 -12.41 -2.18 -1.63
N ILE A 21 -11.78 -2.19 -0.46
CA ILE A 21 -10.59 -2.99 -0.19
C ILE A 21 -10.91 -4.49 -0.27
N THR A 22 -12.01 -4.92 0.34
CA THR A 22 -12.41 -6.34 0.29
C THR A 22 -12.81 -6.79 -1.11
N ALA A 23 -13.42 -5.90 -1.90
CA ALA A 23 -13.84 -6.21 -3.26
C ALA A 23 -12.67 -6.21 -4.26
N TYR A 24 -11.83 -5.16 -4.25
CA TYR A 24 -10.83 -4.88 -5.29
C TYR A 24 -9.38 -4.91 -4.79
N GLY A 25 -9.13 -5.32 -3.55
CA GLY A 25 -7.81 -5.36 -2.95
C GLY A 25 -7.31 -4.02 -2.40
N LEU A 26 -6.09 -4.03 -1.88
CA LEU A 26 -5.39 -2.85 -1.42
C LEU A 26 -4.77 -2.09 -2.60
N ALA A 27 -4.77 -0.76 -2.52
CA ALA A 27 -4.15 0.12 -3.50
C ALA A 27 -3.60 1.37 -2.81
N TYR A 28 -2.62 2.04 -3.40
CA TYR A 28 -1.98 3.24 -2.83
C TYR A 28 -2.99 4.30 -2.37
N LYS A 29 -3.96 4.61 -3.22
CA LYS A 29 -5.00 5.61 -2.93
C LYS A 29 -5.86 5.22 -1.71
N ARG A 30 -6.12 3.92 -1.50
CA ARG A 30 -6.92 3.41 -0.37
C ARG A 30 -6.14 3.45 0.94
N VAL A 31 -4.84 3.15 0.91
CA VAL A 31 -3.94 3.30 2.07
C VAL A 31 -3.83 4.78 2.46
N GLY A 32 -3.61 5.66 1.48
CA GLY A 32 -3.57 7.11 1.71
C GLY A 32 -4.88 7.64 2.30
N LEU A 33 -6.03 7.15 1.82
CA LEU A 33 -7.33 7.48 2.39
C LEU A 33 -7.44 7.04 3.86
N ILE A 34 -6.99 5.84 4.23
CA ILE A 34 -7.00 5.38 5.64
C ILE A 34 -6.17 6.33 6.51
N ALA A 35 -4.96 6.68 6.08
CA ALA A 35 -4.10 7.59 6.81
C ALA A 35 -4.72 8.99 6.95
N PHE A 36 -5.38 9.47 5.89
CA PHE A 36 -6.12 10.73 5.91
C PHE A 36 -7.29 10.70 6.90
N LEU A 37 -8.12 9.65 6.87
CA LEU A 37 -9.24 9.50 7.82
C LEU A 37 -8.74 9.44 9.26
N LEU A 38 -7.61 8.77 9.52
CA LEU A 38 -6.97 8.76 10.83
C LEU A 38 -6.55 10.16 11.27
N ALA A 39 -5.90 10.93 10.38
CA ALA A 39 -5.53 12.31 10.66
C ALA A 39 -6.75 13.19 10.95
N VAL A 40 -7.85 13.02 10.20
CA VAL A 40 -9.10 13.75 10.43
C VAL A 40 -9.72 13.38 11.79
N LEU A 41 -9.74 12.09 12.17
CA LEU A 41 -10.23 11.68 13.49
C LEU A 41 -9.43 12.31 14.63
N ILE A 42 -8.10 12.33 14.51
CA ILE A 42 -7.22 12.99 15.50
C ILE A 42 -7.47 14.50 15.50
N GLY A 43 -7.66 15.12 14.33
CA GLY A 43 -8.04 16.53 14.21
C GLY A 43 -9.35 16.86 14.92
N LEU A 44 -10.39 16.04 14.73
CA LEU A 44 -11.68 16.19 15.43
C LEU A 44 -11.51 16.03 16.94
N PHE A 45 -10.72 15.05 17.38
CA PHE A 45 -10.43 14.83 18.80
C PHE A 45 -9.68 16.00 19.43
N THR A 46 -8.66 16.54 18.76
CA THR A 46 -7.89 17.69 19.25
C THR A 46 -8.74 18.97 19.30
N ILE A 47 -9.64 19.18 18.33
CA ILE A 47 -10.62 20.28 18.37
C ILE A 47 -11.56 20.13 19.57
N TRP A 48 -12.10 18.94 19.80
CA TRP A 48 -12.96 18.68 20.95
C TRP A 48 -12.24 18.97 22.27
N PHE A 49 -11.00 18.49 22.41
CA PHE A 49 -10.17 18.73 23.59
C PHE A 49 -9.85 20.21 23.78
N LYS A 50 -9.55 20.93 22.70
CA LYS A 50 -9.32 22.38 22.71
C LYS A 50 -10.54 23.12 23.24
N ILE A 51 -11.74 22.80 22.76
CA ILE A 51 -12.99 23.45 23.20
C ILE A 51 -13.25 23.18 24.67
N ARG A 52 -13.11 21.91 25.11
CA ARG A 52 -13.33 21.52 26.51
C ARG A 52 -12.39 22.25 27.47
N ASN A 53 -11.13 22.41 27.09
CA ASN A 53 -10.09 22.97 27.96
C ASN A 53 -9.71 24.42 27.63
N LYS A 54 -10.51 25.10 26.79
CA LYS A 54 -10.31 26.50 26.34
C LYS A 54 -8.86 26.80 25.91
N LYS A 55 -8.23 25.88 25.18
CA LYS A 55 -6.84 26.03 24.70
C LYS A 55 -6.74 27.01 23.53
N THR A 56 -5.54 27.55 23.32
CA THR A 56 -5.24 28.52 22.24
C THR A 56 -5.29 27.86 20.86
N GLY A 57 -5.40 28.68 19.81
CA GLY A 57 -5.26 28.20 18.42
C GLY A 57 -3.88 27.59 18.14
N PHE A 58 -2.83 28.14 18.76
CA PHE A 58 -1.46 27.64 18.62
C PHE A 58 -1.32 26.20 19.11
N TYR A 59 -1.97 25.85 20.24
CA TYR A 59 -2.01 24.47 20.72
C TYR A 59 -2.55 23.50 19.67
N LEU A 60 -3.61 23.89 18.94
CA LEU A 60 -4.23 23.04 17.93
C LEU A 60 -3.28 22.78 16.75
N ILE A 61 -2.59 23.82 16.27
CA ILE A 61 -1.62 23.71 15.18
C ILE A 61 -0.49 22.76 15.59
N ASN A 62 0.11 22.97 16.77
CA ASN A 62 1.21 22.15 17.24
C ASN A 62 0.78 20.68 17.42
N ALA A 63 -0.37 20.42 18.07
CA ALA A 63 -0.86 19.05 18.29
C ALA A 63 -1.14 18.32 16.96
N ASN A 64 -1.75 18.99 15.99
CA ASN A 64 -2.03 18.39 14.68
C ASN A 64 -0.75 18.21 13.85
N ALA A 65 0.20 19.14 13.91
CA ALA A 65 1.49 19.00 13.23
C ALA A 65 2.26 17.77 13.73
N TRP A 66 2.35 17.59 15.05
CA TRP A 66 2.94 16.39 15.64
C TRP A 66 2.19 15.11 15.27
N SER A 67 0.86 15.17 15.19
CA SER A 67 0.04 14.01 14.81
C SER A 67 0.29 13.61 13.35
N VAL A 68 0.28 14.58 12.42
CA VAL A 68 0.59 14.34 11.00
C VAL A 68 2.01 13.82 10.85
N TYR A 69 2.97 14.40 11.56
CA TYR A 69 4.36 13.93 11.56
C TYR A 69 4.47 12.48 12.02
N ALA A 70 3.80 12.11 13.12
CA ALA A 70 3.74 10.73 13.59
C ALA A 70 3.10 9.77 12.57
N ILE A 71 2.02 10.18 11.91
CA ILE A 71 1.39 9.39 10.83
C ILE A 71 2.36 9.18 9.67
N LEU A 72 3.08 10.22 9.24
CA LEU A 72 4.06 10.11 8.16
C LEU A 72 5.21 9.16 8.52
N ILE A 73 5.68 9.20 9.77
CA ILE A 73 6.65 8.21 10.26
C ILE A 73 6.05 6.80 10.19
N MET A 74 4.83 6.59 10.70
CA MET A 74 4.19 5.27 10.63
C MET A 74 4.04 4.78 9.18
N LEU A 75 3.71 5.67 8.25
CA LEU A 75 3.64 5.34 6.82
C LEU A 75 5.02 5.00 6.23
N SER A 76 6.11 5.57 6.71
CA SER A 76 7.45 5.28 6.16
C SER A 76 8.06 3.99 6.70
N LEU A 77 7.58 3.47 7.84
CA LEU A 77 8.11 2.24 8.46
C LEU A 77 7.80 0.97 7.65
N PHE A 78 6.71 0.97 6.88
CA PHE A 78 6.26 -0.21 6.16
C PHE A 78 6.55 -0.10 4.68
N ASN A 79 6.95 -1.22 4.09
CA ASN A 79 6.98 -1.35 2.64
C ASN A 79 5.55 -1.59 2.14
N TRP A 80 4.88 -0.52 1.76
CA TRP A 80 3.51 -0.59 1.27
C TRP A 80 3.39 -1.41 -0.02
N ASP A 81 4.39 -1.40 -0.89
CA ASP A 81 4.36 -2.17 -2.14
C ASP A 81 4.24 -3.67 -1.86
N VAL A 82 5.14 -4.18 -1.02
CA VAL A 82 5.15 -5.59 -0.60
C VAL A 82 3.90 -5.94 0.21
N THR A 83 3.42 -5.02 1.05
CA THR A 83 2.23 -5.23 1.88
C THR A 83 0.96 -5.33 1.02
N ILE A 84 0.80 -4.41 0.07
CA ILE A 84 -0.30 -4.39 -0.90
C ILE A 84 -0.28 -5.67 -1.74
N ALA A 85 0.89 -6.05 -2.27
CA ALA A 85 1.01 -7.25 -3.10
C ALA A 85 0.67 -8.53 -2.33
N LYS A 86 1.20 -8.68 -1.11
CA LYS A 86 0.87 -9.83 -0.24
C LYS A 86 -0.62 -9.90 0.08
N TYR A 87 -1.25 -8.76 0.38
CA TYR A 87 -2.68 -8.71 0.64
C TYR A 87 -3.48 -9.12 -0.59
N ASN A 88 -3.17 -8.54 -1.75
CA ASN A 88 -3.88 -8.80 -3.01
C ASN A 88 -3.73 -10.25 -3.47
N LEU A 89 -2.55 -10.86 -3.26
CA LEU A 89 -2.25 -12.24 -3.63
C LEU A 89 -2.68 -13.28 -2.57
N SER A 90 -3.20 -12.86 -1.42
CA SER A 90 -3.59 -13.79 -0.34
C SER A 90 -4.88 -14.60 -0.60
N GLY A 91 -5.54 -14.39 -1.74
CA GLY A 91 -6.82 -15.03 -2.06
C GLY A 91 -8.02 -14.47 -1.27
N LYS A 92 -7.82 -13.41 -0.48
CA LYS A 92 -8.88 -12.75 0.30
C LYS A 92 -9.71 -11.73 -0.49
N VAL A 93 -9.27 -11.41 -1.71
CA VAL A 93 -9.91 -10.42 -2.58
C VAL A 93 -10.94 -11.12 -3.46
N GLN A 94 -12.13 -10.54 -3.57
CA GLN A 94 -13.24 -11.14 -4.34
C GLN A 94 -13.02 -11.07 -5.85
N GLN A 95 -12.41 -9.98 -6.33
CA GLN A 95 -12.11 -9.79 -7.74
C GLN A 95 -10.79 -10.49 -8.14
N PRO A 96 -10.64 -10.86 -9.43
CA PRO A 96 -9.37 -11.36 -9.96
C PRO A 96 -8.22 -10.39 -9.68
N VAL A 97 -7.05 -10.94 -9.36
CA VAL A 97 -5.85 -10.14 -9.08
C VAL A 97 -5.44 -9.37 -10.34
N ASP A 98 -5.28 -8.06 -10.22
CA ASP A 98 -4.72 -7.22 -11.28
C ASP A 98 -3.20 -7.38 -11.32
N LEU A 99 -2.74 -8.35 -12.12
CA LEU A 99 -1.32 -8.63 -12.30
C LEU A 99 -0.58 -7.46 -12.97
N GLY A 100 -1.25 -6.69 -13.84
CA GLY A 100 -0.67 -5.51 -14.46
C GLY A 100 -0.31 -4.46 -13.43
N PHE A 101 -1.24 -4.17 -12.50
CA PHE A 101 -0.97 -3.30 -11.36
C PHE A 101 0.22 -3.79 -10.53
N LEU A 102 0.31 -5.09 -10.23
CA LEU A 102 1.41 -5.66 -9.45
C LEU A 102 2.78 -5.58 -10.15
N LEU A 103 2.80 -5.75 -11.48
CA LEU A 103 4.01 -5.62 -12.30
C LEU A 103 4.45 -4.16 -12.49
N GLU A 104 3.56 -3.19 -12.36
CA GLU A 104 3.93 -1.77 -12.38
C GLU A 104 4.53 -1.29 -11.04
N MET A 105 4.42 -2.09 -9.98
CA MET A 105 4.98 -1.76 -8.66
C MET A 105 6.51 -1.89 -8.63
N ASN A 106 7.10 -1.50 -7.50
CA ASN A 106 8.52 -1.67 -7.24
C ASN A 106 8.97 -3.14 -7.42
N PRO A 107 10.12 -3.41 -8.06
CA PRO A 107 10.67 -4.75 -8.24
C PRO A 107 10.82 -5.62 -6.97
N GLN A 108 10.81 -5.01 -5.79
CA GLN A 108 10.75 -5.71 -4.49
C GLN A 108 9.50 -6.61 -4.34
N VAL A 109 8.47 -6.39 -5.16
CA VAL A 109 7.24 -7.19 -5.21
C VAL A 109 7.41 -8.47 -6.03
N LEU A 110 8.37 -8.54 -6.96
CA LEU A 110 8.57 -9.69 -7.86
C LEU A 110 8.69 -11.05 -7.14
N PRO A 111 9.41 -11.17 -6.01
CA PRO A 111 9.45 -12.43 -5.26
C PRO A 111 8.08 -12.88 -4.74
N ILE A 112 7.20 -11.93 -4.39
CA ILE A 112 5.86 -12.22 -3.89
C ILE A 112 4.97 -12.74 -5.02
N ILE A 113 5.08 -12.13 -6.21
CA ILE A 113 4.42 -12.61 -7.42
C ILE A 113 4.90 -14.03 -7.74
N ALA A 114 6.21 -14.26 -7.75
CA ALA A 114 6.79 -15.58 -8.02
C ALA A 114 6.34 -16.67 -7.02
N GLN A 115 6.21 -16.32 -5.74
CA GLN A 115 5.75 -17.25 -4.70
C GLN A 115 4.27 -17.60 -4.79
N SER A 116 3.46 -16.75 -5.41
CA SER A 116 2.01 -16.84 -5.29
C SER A 116 1.39 -18.06 -5.98
N ASN A 117 2.17 -18.93 -6.65
CA ASN A 117 1.68 -20.06 -7.46
C ASN A 117 0.48 -19.68 -8.33
N LEU A 118 0.36 -18.39 -8.68
CA LEU A 118 -0.52 -17.94 -9.74
C LEU A 118 -0.05 -18.76 -10.93
N ASN A 119 -0.84 -19.77 -11.30
CA ASN A 119 -0.67 -20.42 -12.57
C ASN A 119 -0.82 -19.28 -13.56
N LEU A 120 0.30 -18.73 -14.03
CA LEU A 120 0.34 -17.70 -15.07
C LEU A 120 -0.28 -18.21 -16.41
N ASN A 121 -0.90 -19.39 -16.37
CA ASN A 121 -1.51 -20.17 -17.43
C ASN A 121 -2.98 -20.57 -17.17
N VAL A 122 -3.66 -20.21 -16.07
CA VAL A 122 -5.08 -20.61 -15.83
C VAL A 122 -5.80 -19.48 -15.07
N GLU A 123 -6.89 -18.84 -15.49
CA GLU A 123 -8.02 -19.21 -16.35
C GLU A 123 -8.49 -17.95 -17.12
N ILE A 124 -8.57 -18.05 -18.45
CA ILE A 124 -8.88 -16.94 -19.35
C ILE A 124 -10.37 -16.60 -19.26
N LYS A 125 -10.74 -15.62 -18.43
CA LYS A 125 -11.98 -14.86 -18.65
C LYS A 125 -11.65 -13.67 -19.55
N ALA A 126 -11.88 -13.82 -20.86
CA ALA A 126 -11.68 -12.76 -21.85
C ALA A 126 -12.52 -11.50 -21.48
N PRO A 127 -11.99 -10.27 -21.67
CA PRO A 127 -11.20 -9.84 -22.83
C PRO A 127 -9.72 -9.49 -22.56
N TYR A 128 -9.11 -9.90 -21.44
CA TYR A 128 -7.76 -9.47 -21.05
C TYR A 128 -6.60 -10.43 -21.43
N SER A 129 -6.81 -11.39 -22.35
CA SER A 129 -5.80 -12.44 -22.64
C SER A 129 -4.46 -11.90 -23.17
N TYR A 130 -4.46 -10.79 -23.91
CA TYR A 130 -3.23 -10.14 -24.38
C TYR A 130 -2.35 -9.64 -23.22
N LYS A 131 -2.94 -9.16 -22.12
CA LYS A 131 -2.18 -8.69 -20.94
C LYS A 131 -1.41 -9.81 -20.26
N ILE A 132 -1.92 -11.04 -20.25
CA ILE A 132 -1.30 -12.16 -19.52
C ILE A 132 -0.08 -12.72 -20.26
N ILE A 133 -0.17 -12.87 -21.59
CA ILE A 133 0.99 -13.32 -22.40
C ILE A 133 2.15 -12.31 -22.28
N HIS A 134 1.82 -11.01 -22.26
CA HIS A 134 2.81 -9.98 -21.99
C HIS A 134 3.28 -9.96 -20.53
N ALA A 135 2.45 -10.36 -19.56
CA ALA A 135 2.81 -10.33 -18.14
C ALA A 135 3.99 -11.25 -17.79
N ASN A 136 4.09 -12.45 -18.40
CA ASN A 136 5.25 -13.34 -18.16
C ASN A 136 6.53 -12.77 -18.74
N ALA A 137 6.47 -12.26 -19.97
CA ALA A 137 7.60 -11.62 -20.61
C ALA A 137 8.02 -10.35 -19.85
N GLU A 138 7.06 -9.57 -19.38
CA GLU A 138 7.29 -8.36 -18.59
C GLU A 138 7.89 -8.67 -17.22
N PHE A 139 7.37 -9.70 -16.53
CA PHE A 139 7.92 -10.18 -15.27
C PHE A 139 9.40 -10.57 -15.43
N GLU A 140 9.74 -11.39 -16.43
CA GLU A 140 11.13 -11.79 -16.67
C GLU A 140 12.01 -10.60 -17.09
N ARG A 141 11.50 -9.67 -17.91
CA ARG A 141 12.23 -8.43 -18.25
C ARG A 141 12.55 -7.62 -17.02
N GLN A 142 11.57 -7.37 -16.15
CA GLN A 142 11.76 -6.60 -14.92
C GLN A 142 12.68 -7.31 -13.93
N LYS A 143 12.57 -8.63 -13.81
CA LYS A 143 13.45 -9.45 -12.98
C LYS A 143 14.90 -9.35 -13.45
N ILE A 144 15.17 -9.52 -14.74
CA ILE A 144 16.53 -9.40 -15.30
C ILE A 144 17.08 -7.99 -15.05
N LYS A 145 16.30 -6.96 -15.34
CA LYS A 145 16.65 -5.56 -15.09
C LYS A 145 16.99 -5.32 -13.61
N PHE A 146 16.12 -5.77 -12.71
CA PHE A 146 16.30 -5.66 -11.25
C PHE A 146 17.57 -6.37 -10.77
N LEU A 147 17.83 -7.60 -11.22
CA LEU A 147 19.02 -8.34 -10.82
C LEU A 147 20.31 -7.66 -11.29
N LYS A 148 20.31 -7.11 -12.51
CA LYS A 148 21.43 -6.34 -13.02
C LYS A 148 21.66 -5.09 -12.17
N GLU A 149 20.63 -4.25 -12.00
CA GLU A 149 20.72 -3.02 -11.21
C GLU A 149 21.16 -3.28 -9.77
N GLU A 150 20.66 -4.33 -9.13
CA GLU A 150 21.02 -4.64 -7.75
C GLU A 150 22.45 -5.20 -7.64
N SER A 151 22.95 -5.88 -8.66
CA SER A 151 24.34 -6.38 -8.68
C SER A 151 25.37 -5.25 -8.77
N GLU A 152 24.99 -4.12 -9.37
CA GLU A 152 25.85 -2.94 -9.55
C GLU A 152 25.81 -1.99 -8.33
N LYS A 153 24.92 -2.21 -7.36
CA LYS A 153 24.77 -1.34 -6.18
C LYS A 153 25.89 -1.51 -5.17
N THR A 154 26.34 -0.39 -4.64
CA THR A 154 27.26 -0.33 -3.51
C THR A 154 26.50 -0.27 -2.18
N TRP A 155 27.23 -0.36 -1.07
CA TRP A 155 26.65 -0.30 0.27
C TRP A 155 25.90 1.00 0.57
N LEU A 156 26.19 2.09 -0.14
CA LEU A 156 25.57 3.41 0.02
C LEU A 156 24.08 3.42 -0.39
N SER A 157 23.72 2.63 -1.40
CA SER A 157 22.34 2.49 -1.88
C SER A 157 21.66 1.24 -1.34
N PHE A 158 22.17 0.70 -0.24
CA PHE A 158 21.64 -0.51 0.38
C PHE A 158 20.19 -0.33 0.83
N ASN A 159 19.32 -1.24 0.37
CA ASN A 159 17.96 -1.36 0.84
C ASN A 159 17.71 -2.81 1.27
N TRP A 160 17.25 -3.01 2.50
CA TRP A 160 16.99 -4.34 3.05
C TRP A 160 15.96 -5.14 2.24
N TYR A 161 14.87 -4.49 1.79
CA TYR A 161 13.82 -5.15 1.00
C TYR A 161 14.33 -5.55 -0.38
N SER A 162 15.10 -4.68 -1.06
CA SER A 162 15.74 -5.01 -2.33
C SER A 162 16.73 -6.16 -2.17
N ARG A 163 17.57 -6.12 -1.13
CA ARG A 163 18.55 -7.19 -0.89
C ARG A 163 17.87 -8.52 -0.61
N ARG A 164 16.76 -8.51 0.14
CA ARG A 164 15.95 -9.71 0.40
C ARG A 164 15.36 -10.26 -0.90
N ALA A 165 14.83 -9.39 -1.76
CA ALA A 165 14.27 -9.78 -3.05
C ALA A 165 15.34 -10.35 -4.00
N TYR A 166 16.53 -9.75 -4.05
CA TYR A 166 17.65 -10.27 -4.82
C TYR A 166 18.08 -11.67 -4.37
N ARG A 167 18.25 -11.85 -3.06
CA ARG A 167 18.58 -13.17 -2.48
C ARG A 167 17.53 -14.24 -2.78
N TYR A 168 16.27 -13.87 -3.00
CA TYR A 168 15.24 -14.85 -3.37
C TYR A 168 15.53 -15.47 -4.74
N PHE A 169 16.00 -14.69 -5.71
CA PHE A 169 16.26 -15.14 -7.07
C PHE A 169 17.67 -15.68 -7.31
N THR A 170 18.65 -15.33 -6.46
CA THR A 170 20.05 -15.78 -6.60
C THR A 170 20.42 -16.91 -5.66
N LYS A 171 19.48 -17.40 -4.84
CA LYS A 171 19.71 -18.60 -4.04
C LYS A 171 19.83 -19.81 -5.00
N PRO A 172 20.85 -20.67 -4.83
CA PRO A 172 20.96 -21.90 -5.59
C PRO A 172 19.82 -22.87 -5.27
#